data_AF-A0A395U036-F1
#
_entry.id   AF-A0A395U036-F1
#
_cell.length_a   1.000
_cell.length_b   1.000
_cell.length_c   1.000
_cell.angle_alpha   90.00
_cell.angle_beta   90.00
_cell.angle_gamma   90.00
#
_symmetry.space_group_name_H-M   'P 1'
#
loop_
_entity.id
_entity.type
_entity.pdbx_description
1 polymer ?
#
loop_
_entity_poly.entity_id
_entity_poly.type
_entity_poly.pdbx_seq_one_letter_code
_entity_poly.pdbx_strand_id
1 'polypeptide(L)'
;MHPMKEAKSLARNPLGIVALFISLIYGFASLLLSSAIDKLQALERWPLILFVVIFPFSVLYVFYKLVTNHHGKLYSPVVVN
;
A
#
# COMPACT_ATOMS: atom_id res chain seq x y z
N MET A 1 -16.72 -17.14 -6.48
CA MET A 1 -15.69 -16.37 -5.74
C MET A 1 -15.73 -14.92 -6.22
N HIS A 2 -16.15 -13.96 -5.38
CA HIS A 2 -16.40 -12.57 -5.80
C HIS A 2 -15.34 -11.63 -5.18
N PRO A 3 -14.21 -11.37 -5.87
CA PRO A 3 -13.05 -10.66 -5.31
C PRO A 3 -13.34 -9.24 -4.81
N MET A 4 -14.43 -8.64 -5.29
CA MET A 4 -14.81 -7.26 -4.94
C MET A 4 -15.34 -7.11 -3.50
N LYS A 5 -15.86 -8.19 -2.88
CA LYS A 5 -16.32 -8.14 -1.47
C LYS A 5 -15.14 -8.13 -0.50
N GLU A 6 -14.13 -8.95 -0.78
CA GLU A 6 -12.92 -9.08 0.04
C GLU A 6 -12.10 -7.79 0.05
N ALA A 7 -11.91 -7.15 -1.12
CA ALA A 7 -11.20 -5.88 -1.22
C ALA A 7 -11.86 -4.75 -0.39
N LYS A 8 -13.19 -4.72 -0.36
CA LYS A 8 -13.97 -3.75 0.44
C LYS A 8 -13.84 -4.00 1.94
N SER A 9 -13.74 -5.26 2.35
CA SER A 9 -13.53 -5.67 3.75
C SER A 9 -12.12 -5.31 4.22
N LEU A 10 -11.12 -5.56 3.39
CA LEU A 10 -9.71 -5.26 3.68
C LEU A 10 -9.47 -3.75 3.82
N ALA A 11 -10.11 -2.92 2.99
CA ALA A 11 -10.03 -1.46 3.08
C ALA A 11 -10.76 -0.85 4.29
N ARG A 12 -11.49 -1.65 5.08
CA ARG A 12 -12.28 -1.18 6.23
C ARG A 12 -11.45 -1.12 7.53
N ASN A 13 -10.28 -1.74 7.56
CA ASN A 13 -9.38 -1.77 8.70
C ASN A 13 -8.00 -1.21 8.29
N PRO A 14 -7.35 -0.35 9.09
CA PRO A 14 -6.04 0.24 8.75
C PRO A 14 -4.98 -0.82 8.44
N LEU A 15 -5.05 -1.97 9.11
CA LEU A 15 -4.16 -3.11 8.82
C LEU A 15 -4.36 -3.66 7.39
N GLY A 16 -5.61 -3.74 6.93
CA GLY A 16 -5.91 -4.23 5.59
C GLY A 16 -5.60 -3.21 4.50
N ILE A 17 -5.66 -1.91 4.80
CA ILE A 17 -5.16 -0.88 3.88
C ILE A 17 -3.64 -0.98 3.73
N VAL A 18 -2.89 -1.20 4.81
CA VAL A 18 -1.43 -1.43 4.77
C VAL A 18 -1.10 -2.68 3.96
N ALA A 19 -1.82 -3.79 4.17
CA ALA A 19 -1.63 -5.03 3.42
C ALA A 19 -1.88 -4.84 1.91
N LEU A 20 -2.92 -4.08 1.55
CA LEU A 20 -3.25 -3.74 0.16
C LEU A 20 -2.17 -2.85 -0.47
N PHE A 21 -1.62 -1.92 0.32
CA PHE A 21 -0.52 -1.05 -0.13
C PHE A 21 0.78 -1.81 -0.38
N ILE A 22 1.17 -2.71 0.53
CA ILE A 22 2.35 -3.57 0.37
C ILE A 22 2.19 -4.43 -0.90
N SER A 23 1.02 -5.03 -1.08
CA SER A 23 0.72 -5.84 -2.27
C SER A 23 0.83 -5.02 -3.56
N LEU A 24 0.37 -3.76 -3.54
CA LEU A 24 0.45 -2.86 -4.69
C LEU A 24 1.89 -2.44 -5.00
N ILE A 25 2.72 -2.16 -3.97
CA ILE A 25 4.15 -1.83 -4.14
C ILE A 25 4.90 -3.00 -4.76
N TYR A 26 4.71 -4.22 -4.24
CA TYR A 26 5.33 -5.42 -4.80
C TYR A 26 4.85 -5.70 -6.22
N GLY A 27 3.57 -5.47 -6.51
CA GLY A 27 3.03 -5.57 -7.88
C GLY A 27 3.71 -4.60 -8.84
N PHE A 28 3.85 -3.33 -8.46
CA PHE A 28 4.57 -2.35 -9.28
C PHE A 28 6.05 -2.65 -9.39
N ALA A 29 6.72 -3.10 -8.32
CA ALA A 29 8.12 -3.49 -8.35
C ALA A 29 8.35 -4.65 -9.33
N SER A 30 7.48 -5.66 -9.32
CA SER A 30 7.55 -6.77 -10.28
C SER A 30 7.32 -6.31 -11.71
N LEU A 31 6.33 -5.45 -11.94
CA LEU A 31 6.00 -4.96 -13.28
C LEU A 31 7.11 -4.06 -13.84
N LEU A 32 7.63 -3.15 -13.01
CA LEU A 32 8.76 -2.28 -13.35
C LEU A 32 10.02 -3.08 -13.62
N LEU A 33 10.36 -4.04 -12.75
CA LEU A 33 11.55 -4.87 -12.92
C LEU A 33 11.46 -5.67 -14.24
N SER A 34 10.31 -6.28 -14.53
CA SER A 34 10.07 -7.02 -15.78
C SER A 34 10.12 -6.14 -17.03
N SER A 35 9.64 -4.88 -16.97
CA SER A 35 9.62 -3.99 -18.12
C SER A 35 10.93 -3.21 -18.34
N ALA A 36 11.69 -2.95 -17.28
CA ALA A 36 12.87 -2.08 -17.30
C ALA A 36 14.21 -2.83 -17.32
N ILE A 37 14.24 -4.14 -17.02
CA ILE A 37 15.48 -4.94 -16.97
C ILE A 37 16.25 -4.88 -18.30
N ASP A 38 15.54 -4.92 -19.44
CA ASP A 38 16.17 -5.00 -20.76
C ASP A 38 16.31 -3.65 -21.47
N LYS A 39 15.63 -2.59 -20.99
CA LYS A 39 15.46 -1.33 -21.75
C LYS A 39 16.08 -0.09 -21.13
N LEU A 40 16.41 -0.08 -19.83
CA LEU A 40 16.91 1.14 -19.16
C LEU A 40 18.43 1.12 -18.99
N GLN A 41 19.10 2.12 -19.54
CA GLN A 41 20.49 2.45 -19.22
C GLN A 41 20.64 2.85 -17.74
N ALA A 42 21.82 2.66 -17.16
CA ALA A 42 22.07 2.83 -15.72
C ALA A 42 21.62 4.20 -15.16
N LEU A 43 21.67 5.26 -15.98
CA LEU A 43 21.25 6.62 -15.59
C LEU A 43 19.73 6.81 -15.50
N GLU A 44 18.94 6.12 -16.31
CA GLU A 44 17.48 6.24 -16.34
C GLU A 44 16.79 5.42 -15.24
N ARG A 45 17.51 4.46 -14.64
CA ARG A 45 16.99 3.66 -13.52
C ARG A 45 16.89 4.44 -12.20
N TRP A 46 17.73 5.45 -12.02
CA TRP A 46 17.80 6.21 -10.77
C TRP A 46 16.47 6.89 -10.36
N PRO A 47 15.78 7.65 -11.24
CA PRO A 47 14.48 8.24 -10.92
C PRO A 47 13.43 7.19 -10.55
N LEU A 48 13.47 6.05 -11.25
CA LEU A 48 12.54 4.94 -11.10
C LEU A 48 12.69 4.27 -9.74
N ILE A 49 13.94 3.98 -9.35
CA ILE A 49 14.28 3.43 -8.03
C ILE A 49 13.89 4.41 -6.94
N LEU A 50 14.19 5.69 -7.13
CA LEU A 50 13.85 6.74 -6.16
C LEU A 50 12.33 6.82 -5.95
N PHE A 51 11.53 6.71 -7.02
CA PHE A 51 10.07 6.64 -6.93
C PHE A 51 9.61 5.39 -6.19
N VAL A 52 10.10 4.20 -6.55
CA VAL A 52 9.71 2.92 -5.92
C VAL A 52 10.07 2.89 -4.43
N VAL A 53 11.16 3.56 -4.01
CA VAL A 53 11.57 3.62 -2.60
C VAL A 53 10.83 4.71 -1.84
N ILE A 54 10.74 5.95 -2.35
CA ILE A 54 10.17 7.10 -1.62
C ILE A 54 8.64 7.02 -1.53
N PHE A 55 7.97 6.52 -2.56
CA PHE A 55 6.52 6.45 -2.61
C PHE A 55 5.91 5.62 -1.47
N PRO A 56 6.39 4.39 -1.16
CA PRO A 56 5.97 3.62 0.00
C PRO A 56 6.04 4.38 1.32
N PHE A 57 7.17 5.07 1.59
CA PHE A 57 7.37 5.78 2.84
C PHE A 57 6.44 7.00 2.95
N SER A 58 6.27 7.75 1.86
CA SER A 58 5.33 8.88 1.83
C SER A 58 3.90 8.44 2.10
N VAL A 59 3.48 7.35 1.47
CA VAL A 59 2.17 6.75 1.72
C VAL A 59 2.05 6.32 3.17
N LEU A 60 3.02 5.56 3.69
CA LEU A 60 2.98 5.06 5.06
C LEU A 60 2.86 6.21 6.05
N TYR A 61 3.56 7.33 5.81
CA TYR A 61 3.45 8.55 6.60
C TYR A 61 2.06 9.17 6.57
N VAL A 62 1.45 9.31 5.38
CA VAL A 62 0.08 9.81 5.23
C VAL A 62 -0.92 8.90 5.93
N PHE A 63 -0.77 7.58 5.79
CA PHE A 63 -1.61 6.60 6.47
C PHE A 63 -1.42 6.62 7.97
N TYR A 64 -0.18 6.69 8.46
CA TYR A 64 0.12 6.84 9.87
C TYR A 64 -0.60 8.06 10.43
N LYS A 65 -0.47 9.22 9.77
CA LYS A 65 -1.15 10.46 10.16
C LYS A 65 -2.68 10.33 10.15
N LEU A 66 -3.25 9.63 9.17
CA LEU A 66 -4.68 9.38 9.06
C LEU A 66 -5.20 8.47 10.18
N VAL A 67 -4.46 7.39 10.46
CA VAL A 67 -4.76 6.45 11.53
C VAL A 67 -4.65 7.14 12.88
N THR A 68 -3.59 7.93 13.13
CA THR A 68 -3.40 8.62 14.41
C THR A 68 -4.45 9.71 14.69
N ASN A 69 -4.99 10.37 13.67
CA ASN A 69 -5.97 11.45 13.86
C ASN A 69 -7.43 10.97 13.98
N HIS A 70 -7.75 9.70 13.67
CA HIS A 70 -9.14 9.17 13.70
C HIS A 70 -9.34 8.00 14.69
N HIS A 71 -8.64 8.01 15.83
CA HIS A 71 -8.72 6.97 16.87
C HIS A 71 -10.12 6.71 17.45
N GLY A 72 -11.04 7.68 17.38
CA GLY A 72 -12.27 7.67 18.17
C GLY A 72 -13.44 6.80 17.69
N LYS A 73 -13.37 6.11 16.54
CA LYS A 73 -14.54 5.35 16.01
C LYS A 73 -14.26 3.93 15.49
N LEU A 74 -13.04 3.40 15.58
CA LEU A 74 -12.71 2.13 14.91
C LEU A 74 -12.67 0.88 15.80
N TYR A 75 -12.75 1.01 17.11
CA TYR A 75 -13.07 -0.10 18.00
C TYR A 75 -14.50 0.06 18.48
N SER A 76 -15.47 -0.36 17.65
CA SER A 76 -16.81 -0.58 18.18
C SER A 76 -16.69 -1.56 19.36
N PRO A 77 -17.32 -1.26 20.51
CA PRO A 77 -17.18 -2.07 21.71
C PRO A 77 -17.62 -3.50 21.44
N VAL A 78 -16.87 -4.45 22.03
CA VAL A 78 -17.23 -5.87 22.04
C VAL A 78 -18.60 -6.00 22.71
N VAL A 79 -19.61 -6.38 21.93
CA VAL A 79 -20.91 -6.79 22.49
C VAL A 79 -20.68 -8.16 23.10
N VAL A 80 -20.49 -8.19 24.42
CA VAL A 80 -20.61 -9.40 25.23
C VAL A 80 -22.10 -9.68 25.36
N ASN A 81 -22.57 -10.77 24.76
CA ASN A 81 -23.77 -11.51 25.14
C ASN A 81 -23.58 -12.97 24.73
#